data_AF-A0A918ACA7-F1
#
_entry.id   AF-A0A918ACA7-F1
#
_cell.length_a   1.000
_cell.length_b   1.000
_cell.length_c   1.000
_cell.angle_alpha   90.00
_cell.angle_beta   90.00
_cell.angle_gamma   90.00
#
_symmetry.space_group_name_H-M   'P 1'
#
loop_
_entity.id
_entity.type
_entity.pdbx_description
1 polymer ?
#
loop_
_entity_poly.entity_id
_entity_poly.type
_entity_poly.pdbx_seq_one_letter_code
_entity_poly.pdbx_strand_id
1 'polypeptide(L)'
;MRHYEDEGLIVPGRRSNGFRDYCQSTIDRVLIIRSLLESGLPVRLIRDALPRLTDEPAVGTDVVRAEFLYEVQRHRDRLAARIALLSDQQAALDAYLREARRPDL
;
A
#
# COMPACT_ATOMS: atom_id res chain seq x y z
N MET A 1 -8.68 -0.96 -13.33
CA MET A 1 -9.56 0.23 -13.34
C MET A 1 -10.85 -0.02 -12.55
N ARG A 2 -11.73 -0.96 -12.94
CA ARG A 2 -13.00 -1.25 -12.20
C ARG A 2 -12.81 -1.44 -10.68
N HIS A 3 -11.86 -2.28 -10.28
CA HIS A 3 -11.55 -2.50 -8.85
C HIS A 3 -11.18 -1.21 -8.09
N TYR A 4 -10.52 -0.25 -8.74
CA TYR A 4 -10.15 1.03 -8.11
C TYR A 4 -11.32 2.01 -8.03
N GLU A 5 -12.30 1.91 -8.94
CA GLU A 5 -13.54 2.68 -8.87
C GLU A 5 -14.44 2.15 -7.75
N ASP A 6 -14.56 0.82 -7.63
CA ASP A 6 -15.36 0.17 -6.59
C ASP A 6 -14.78 0.48 -5.18
N GLU A 7 -13.46 0.63 -5.09
CA GLU A 7 -12.76 1.08 -3.89
C GLU A 7 -12.77 2.62 -3.70
N GLY A 8 -13.44 3.38 -4.58
CA GLY A 8 -13.56 4.84 -4.50
C GLY A 8 -12.24 5.61 -4.68
N LEU A 9 -11.20 4.96 -5.19
CA LEU A 9 -9.87 5.55 -5.38
C LEU A 9 -9.79 6.39 -6.66
N ILE A 10 -10.68 6.13 -7.62
CA ILE A 10 -10.77 6.80 -8.91
C ILE A 10 -12.22 7.15 -9.20
N VAL A 11 -12.46 8.41 -9.59
CA VAL A 11 -13.74 8.86 -10.12
C VAL A 11 -13.58 9.08 -11.62
N PRO A 12 -14.19 8.27 -12.50
CA PRO A 12 -14.12 8.49 -13.93
C PRO A 12 -14.85 9.77 -14.31
N GLY A 13 -14.26 10.57 -15.19
CA GLY A 13 -14.98 11.66 -15.85
C GLY A 13 -16.12 11.09 -16.70
N ARG A 14 -17.17 11.87 -16.92
CA ARG A 14 -18.26 11.49 -17.83
C ARG A 14 -18.16 12.29 -19.12
N ARG A 15 -18.00 11.61 -20.25
CA ARG A 15 -18.20 12.23 -21.56
C ARG A 15 -19.69 12.41 -21.82
N SER A 16 -20.06 13.40 -22.63
CA SER A 16 -21.43 13.69 -23.05
C SER A 16 -22.13 12.52 -23.74
N ASN A 17 -21.37 11.53 -24.24
CA ASN A 17 -21.86 10.31 -24.87
C ASN A 17 -22.03 9.12 -23.89
N GLY A 18 -21.88 9.32 -22.57
CA GLY A 18 -22.11 8.30 -21.55
C GLY A 18 -20.94 7.34 -21.32
N PHE A 19 -19.83 7.45 -22.07
CA PHE A 19 -18.63 6.66 -21.86
C PHE A 19 -17.76 7.24 -20.74
N ARG A 20 -17.01 6.36 -20.06
CA ARG A 20 -16.04 6.74 -19.03
C ARG A 20 -14.86 7.46 -19.67
N ASP A 21 -14.57 8.67 -19.20
CA ASP A 21 -13.38 9.42 -19.58
C ASP A 21 -12.30 9.23 -18.51
N TYR A 22 -11.19 8.62 -18.90
CA TYR A 22 -9.98 8.60 -18.10
C TYR A 22 -9.00 9.58 -18.73
N CYS A 23 -9.08 10.83 -18.29
CA CYS A 23 -8.11 11.85 -18.69
C CYS A 23 -6.72 11.52 -18.12
N GLN A 24 -5.67 12.18 -18.63
CA GLN A 24 -4.29 11.91 -18.23
C GLN A 24 -4.07 11.99 -16.71
N SER A 25 -4.71 12.93 -16.02
CA SER A 25 -4.65 13.05 -14.56
C SER A 25 -5.23 11.83 -13.83
N THR A 26 -6.19 11.13 -14.44
CA THR A 26 -6.72 9.88 -13.90
C THR A 26 -5.71 8.74 -14.04
N ILE A 27 -4.98 8.70 -15.17
CA ILE A 27 -3.91 7.73 -15.40
C ILE A 27 -2.76 7.96 -14.42
N ASP A 28 -2.35 9.21 -14.23
CA ASP A 28 -1.28 9.57 -13.29
C ASP A 28 -1.65 9.18 -11.85
N ARG A 29 -2.92 9.39 -11.46
CA ARG A 29 -3.46 8.95 -10.17
C ARG A 29 -3.41 7.43 -9.99
N VAL A 30 -3.71 6.65 -11.03
CA VAL A 30 -3.59 5.18 -11.00
C VAL A 30 -2.15 4.73 -10.76
N LEU A 31 -1.18 5.39 -11.38
CA LEU A 31 0.24 5.07 -11.22
C LEU A 31 0.70 5.30 -9.78
N ILE A 32 0.28 6.42 -9.17
CA ILE A 32 0.55 6.71 -7.75
C ILE A 32 -0.08 5.63 -6.85
N ILE A 33 -1.35 5.28 -7.08
CA ILE A 33 -2.05 4.22 -6.33
C ILE A 33 -1.29 2.91 -6.42
N ARG A 34 -0.87 2.51 -7.63
CA ARG A 34 -0.18 1.26 -7.85
C ARG A 34 1.16 1.22 -7.13
N SER A 35 1.95 2.29 -7.20
CA SER A 35 3.22 2.41 -6.48
C SER A 35 3.03 2.29 -4.96
N LEU A 36 1.99 2.92 -4.41
CA LEU A 36 1.67 2.82 -2.99
C LEU A 36 1.21 1.41 -2.59
N LEU A 37 0.41 0.75 -3.42
CA LEU A 37 0.01 -0.65 -3.20
C LEU A 37 1.22 -1.59 -3.24
N GLU A 38 2.14 -1.37 -4.17
CA GLU A 38 3.38 -2.14 -4.30
C GLU A 38 4.30 -1.97 -3.07
N SER A 39 4.20 -0.85 -2.35
CA SER A 39 4.90 -0.65 -1.06
C SER A 39 4.29 -1.40 0.12
N GLY A 40 3.17 -2.10 -0.08
CA GLY A 40 2.46 -2.85 0.96
C GLY A 40 1.49 -2.01 1.79
N LEU A 41 1.26 -0.75 1.43
CA LEU A 41 0.28 0.08 2.12
C LEU A 41 -1.14 -0.44 1.91
N PRO A 42 -1.96 -0.50 2.97
CA PRO A 42 -3.35 -0.90 2.84
C PRO A 42 -4.15 0.16 2.07
N VAL A 43 -5.10 -0.30 1.25
CA VAL A 43 -5.99 0.53 0.41
C VAL A 43 -6.63 1.68 1.19
N ARG A 44 -7.01 1.46 2.46
CA ARG A 44 -7.56 2.49 3.34
C ARG A 44 -6.61 3.69 3.51
N LEU A 45 -5.33 3.44 3.80
CA LEU A 45 -4.34 4.52 3.96
C LEU A 45 -4.06 5.23 2.65
N ILE A 46 -4.05 4.50 1.54
CA ILE A 46 -3.90 5.08 0.20
C ILE A 46 -5.08 6.03 -0.09
N ARG A 47 -6.31 5.63 0.23
CA ARG A 47 -7.52 6.46 0.07
C ARG A 47 -7.42 7.77 0.85
N ASP A 48 -6.92 7.72 2.09
CA ASP A 48 -6.80 8.90 2.96
C ASP A 48 -5.68 9.86 2.51
N ALA A 49 -4.65 9.32 1.83
CA ALA A 49 -3.52 10.09 1.31
C ALA A 49 -3.76 10.72 -0.07
N LEU A 50 -4.54 10.05 -0.92
CA LEU A 50 -4.70 10.43 -2.33
C LEU A 50 -5.18 11.87 -2.57
N PRO A 51 -6.21 12.38 -1.87
CA PRO A 51 -6.65 13.77 -2.06
C PRO A 51 -5.49 14.76 -1.85
N ARG A 52 -4.63 14.51 -0.85
CA ARG A 52 -3.49 15.40 -0.52
C ARG A 52 -2.33 15.34 -1.50
N LEU A 53 -2.24 14.26 -2.28
CA LEU A 53 -1.21 14.08 -3.32
C LEU A 53 -1.66 14.64 -4.68
N THR A 54 -2.95 14.88 -4.86
CA THR A 54 -3.54 15.30 -6.13
C THR A 54 -4.21 16.68 -6.10
N ASP A 55 -4.56 17.19 -4.92
CA ASP A 55 -5.18 18.50 -4.73
C ASP A 55 -4.19 19.52 -4.11
N GLU A 56 -4.40 20.83 -4.34
CA GLU A 56 -3.62 21.89 -3.68
C GLU A 56 -3.78 21.86 -2.15
N PRO A 57 -2.73 22.23 -1.38
CA PRO A 57 -2.75 22.13 0.07
C PRO A 57 -3.84 23.02 0.68
N ALA A 58 -4.93 22.41 1.13
CA ALA A 58 -5.99 23.10 1.88
C ALA A 58 -5.54 23.43 3.32
N VAL A 59 -6.08 24.52 3.88
CA VAL A 59 -5.82 24.94 5.26
C VAL A 59 -6.48 23.94 6.22
N GLY A 60 -5.69 23.32 7.14
CA GLY A 60 -6.15 22.26 8.06
C GLY A 60 -5.45 20.90 7.90
N THR A 61 -4.51 20.79 6.95
CA THR A 61 -3.87 19.52 6.54
C THR A 61 -2.90 18.91 7.56
N ASP A 62 -2.48 19.65 8.60
CA ASP A 62 -1.34 19.25 9.43
C ASP A 62 -1.65 18.12 10.44
N VAL A 63 -2.80 18.19 11.12
CA VAL A 63 -3.24 17.13 12.05
C VAL A 63 -3.53 15.84 11.30
N VAL A 64 -4.19 15.95 10.14
CA VAL A 64 -4.50 14.80 9.27
C VAL A 64 -3.21 14.18 8.70
N ARG A 65 -2.17 14.98 8.46
CA ARG A 65 -0.84 14.52 8.05
C ARG A 65 -0.14 13.74 9.16
N ALA A 66 -0.21 14.21 10.40
CA ALA A 66 0.39 13.50 11.54
C ALA A 66 -0.28 12.13 11.78
N GLU A 67 -1.62 12.06 11.73
CA GLU A 67 -2.37 10.80 11.90
C GLU A 67 -2.06 9.80 10.77
N PHE A 68 -1.98 10.28 9.53
CA PHE A 68 -1.58 9.44 8.40
C PHE A 68 -0.17 8.86 8.57
N LEU A 69 0.81 9.70 8.93
CA LEU A 69 2.19 9.25 9.16
C LEU A 69 2.27 8.24 10.31
N TYR A 70 1.48 8.45 11.37
CA TYR A 70 1.39 7.51 12.48
C TYR A 70 0.89 6.13 12.02
N GLU A 71 -0.17 6.07 11.22
CA GLU A 71 -0.69 4.80 10.70
C GLU A 71 0.30 4.10 9.75
N VAL A 72 1.00 4.84 8.91
CA VAL A 72 2.07 4.30 8.04
C VAL A 72 3.20 3.70 8.88
N GLN A 73 3.67 4.41 9.90
CA GLN A 73 4.69 3.91 10.83
C GLN A 73 4.22 2.65 11.54
N ARG A 74 2.98 2.66 12.06
CA ARG A 74 2.39 1.51 12.73
C ARG A 74 2.25 0.30 11.80
N HIS A 75 1.95 0.52 10.52
CA HIS A 75 1.90 -0.53 9.52
C HIS A 75 3.30 -1.12 9.23
N ARG A 76 4.30 -0.25 9.03
CA ARG A 76 5.71 -0.66 8.89
C ARG A 76 6.17 -1.52 10.06
N ASP A 77 5.84 -1.13 11.29
CA ASP A 77 6.27 -1.86 12.49
C ASP A 77 5.64 -3.25 12.58
N ARG A 78 4.37 -3.39 12.17
CA ARG A 78 3.72 -4.70 12.08
C ARG A 78 4.38 -5.58 11.02
N LEU A 79 4.74 -5.02 9.86
CA LEU A 79 5.47 -5.78 8.83
C LEU A 79 6.85 -6.21 9.34
N ALA A 80 7.59 -5.30 9.98
CA ALA A 80 8.91 -5.61 10.55
C ALA A 80 8.84 -6.73 11.60
N ALA A 81 7.86 -6.67 12.51
CA ALA A 81 7.65 -7.74 13.49
C ALA A 81 7.30 -9.08 12.84
N ARG A 82 6.49 -9.07 11.76
CA ARG A 82 6.16 -10.28 11.02
C ARG A 82 7.37 -10.85 10.28
N ILE A 83 8.20 -10.00 9.69
CA ILE A 83 9.44 -10.40 9.03
C ILE A 83 10.36 -11.07 10.05
N ALA A 84 10.59 -10.46 11.21
CA ALA A 84 11.44 -11.04 12.26
C ALA A 84 10.98 -12.45 12.67
N LEU A 85 9.68 -12.61 12.96
CA LEU A 85 9.11 -13.92 13.31
C LEU A 85 9.33 -14.97 12.20
N LEU A 86 9.08 -14.60 10.94
CA LEU A 86 9.25 -15.51 9.81
C LEU A 86 10.72 -15.87 9.58
N SER A 87 11.63 -14.90 9.77
CA SER A 87 13.07 -15.13 9.70
C SER A 87 13.56 -16.08 10.79
N ASP A 88 13.05 -15.94 12.02
CA ASP A 88 13.38 -16.86 13.12
C ASP A 88 12.89 -18.29 12.81
N GLN A 89 11.67 -18.43 12.28
CA GLN A 89 11.13 -19.72 11.87
C GLN A 89 11.95 -20.35 10.74
N GLN A 90 12.35 -19.55 9.76
CA GLN A 90 13.22 -20.00 8.67
C GLN A 90 14.56 -20.48 9.22
N ALA A 91 15.20 -19.72 10.12
CA ALA A 91 16.48 -20.10 10.72
C ALA A 91 16.39 -21.41 11.50
N ALA A 92 15.28 -21.66 12.21
CA ALA A 92 15.04 -22.91 12.91
C ALA A 92 14.90 -24.10 11.95
N LEU A 93 14.15 -23.93 10.86
CA LEU A 93 14.02 -24.95 9.80
C LEU A 93 15.37 -25.24 9.13
N ASP A 94 16.15 -24.20 8.83
CA ASP A 94 17.49 -24.34 8.25
C ASP A 94 18.45 -25.08 9.19
N ALA A 95 18.34 -24.84 10.50
CA ALA A 95 19.14 -25.56 11.50
C ALA A 95 18.74 -27.03 11.58
N TYR A 96 17.44 -27.34 11.60
CA TYR A 96 16.94 -28.70 11.57
C TYR A 96 17.40 -29.45 10.32
N LEU A 97 17.29 -28.84 9.14
CA LEU A 97 17.74 -29.43 7.88
C LEU A 97 19.26 -29.65 7.84
N ARG A 98 20.05 -28.76 8.46
CA ARG A 98 21.50 -28.94 8.59
C ARG A 98 21.85 -30.15 9.44
N GLU A 99 21.16 -30.35 10.56
CA GLU A 99 21.38 -31.50 11.44
C GLU A 99 20.95 -32.80 10.77
N ALA A 100 19.76 -32.84 10.17
CA ALA A 100 19.24 -34.02 9.47
C ALA A 100 20.09 -34.44 8.24
N ARG A 101 20.91 -33.53 7.70
CA ARG A 101 21.83 -33.81 6.59
C ARG A 101 23.23 -34.20 7.05
N ARG A 102 23.55 -34.15 8.35
CA ARG A 102 24.81 -34.72 8.84
C ARG A 102 24.73 -36.23 8.65
N PRO A 103 25.63 -36.84 7.87
CA PRO A 103 25.67 -38.29 7.77
C PRO A 103 25.96 -38.85 9.16
N ASP A 104 25.18 -39.83 9.60
CA ASP A 104 25.48 -40.64 10.78
C ASP A 104 26.96 -41.08 10.69
N LEU A 105 27.76 -40.65 11.66
CA LEU A 105 29.17 -41.06 11.81
C LEU A 105 29.26 -42.53 12.20
#